data_AF-A0A432S7M1-F1
#
_entry.id   AF-A0A432S7M1-F1
#
_cell.length_a   1.000
_cell.length_b   1.000
_cell.length_c   1.000
_cell.angle_alpha   90.00
_cell.angle_beta   90.00
_cell.angle_gamma   90.00
#
_symmetry.space_group_name_H-M   'P 1'
#
loop_
_entity.id
_entity.type
_entity.pdbx_description
1 polymer ?
#
loop_
_entity_poly.entity_id
_entity_poly.type
_entity_poly.pdbx_seq_one_letter_code
_entity_poly.pdbx_strand_id
1 'polypeptide(L)'
;MPDTKCKKTDSDRIMRIFELCEEHFGYVRFVGVKYHSRIGWVAKVQFNDSVYFENLTADGDDSTDALRKLKSRVKKIINRYNTV
;
A
#
# COMPACT_ATOMS: atom_id res chain seq x y z
N MET A 1 9.31 18.99 25.72
CA MET A 1 9.91 18.98 24.37
C MET A 1 8.83 18.58 23.39
N PRO A 2 8.58 19.32 22.30
CA PRO A 2 7.58 18.88 21.33
C PRO A 2 8.13 17.66 20.59
N ASP A 3 7.39 16.55 20.64
CA ASP A 3 7.67 15.34 19.88
C ASP A 3 7.78 15.69 18.39
N THR A 4 9.01 15.74 17.89
CA THR A 4 9.25 15.92 16.46
C THR A 4 8.80 14.63 15.80
N LYS A 5 7.54 14.57 15.32
CA LYS A 5 7.07 13.48 14.48
C LYS A 5 8.04 13.36 13.31
N CYS A 6 8.92 12.36 13.35
CA CYS A 6 9.80 12.04 12.25
C CYS A 6 8.94 11.89 10.99
N LYS A 7 9.20 12.73 9.98
CA LYS A 7 8.44 12.71 8.73
C LYS A 7 8.69 11.34 8.09
N LYS A 8 7.63 10.51 8.04
CA LYS A 8 7.69 9.20 7.40
C LYS A 8 8.19 9.35 5.97
N THR A 9 9.16 8.51 5.61
CA THR A 9 9.66 8.37 4.25
C THR A 9 8.74 7.47 3.43
N ASP A 10 8.90 7.47 2.11
CA ASP A 10 8.15 6.55 1.26
C ASP A 10 8.54 5.09 1.50
N SER A 11 9.79 4.83 1.85
CA SER A 11 10.25 3.51 2.32
C SER A 11 9.47 3.04 3.55
N ASP A 12 9.29 3.90 4.55
CA ASP A 12 8.49 3.58 5.75
C ASP A 12 7.03 3.27 5.39
N ARG A 13 6.48 3.98 4.39
CA ARG A 13 5.10 3.76 3.92
C ARG A 13 4.98 2.43 3.18
N ILE A 14 5.94 2.11 2.31
CA ILE A 14 6.01 0.85 1.57
C ILE A 14 6.09 -0.32 2.53
N MET A 15 7.02 -0.27 3.49
CA MET A 15 7.16 -1.30 4.54
C MET A 15 5.86 -1.49 5.31
N ARG A 16 5.21 -0.39 5.72
CA ARG A 16 3.95 -0.52 6.47
C ARG A 16 2.82 -1.12 5.64
N ILE A 17 2.79 -0.92 4.33
CA ILE A 17 1.80 -1.54 3.44
C ILE A 17 2.10 -3.03 3.29
N PHE A 18 3.38 -3.39 3.10
CA PHE A 18 3.84 -4.78 3.06
C PHE A 18 3.41 -5.55 4.31
N GLU A 19 3.75 -5.05 5.50
CA GLU A 19 3.38 -5.66 6.79
C GLU A 19 1.87 -5.87 6.92
N LEU A 20 1.07 -4.84 6.59
CA LEU A 20 -0.39 -4.92 6.66
C LEU A 20 -0.96 -5.96 5.70
N CYS A 21 -0.32 -6.14 4.54
CA CYS A 21 -0.80 -7.08 3.55
C CYS A 21 -0.40 -8.51 3.91
N GLU A 22 0.81 -8.74 4.41
CA GLU A 22 1.26 -10.03 4.96
C GLU A 22 0.36 -10.49 6.11
N GLU A 23 0.08 -9.60 7.07
CA GLU A 23 -0.71 -9.91 8.28
C GLU A 23 -2.14 -10.38 7.95
N HIS A 24 -2.76 -9.84 6.89
CA HIS A 24 -4.18 -10.06 6.59
C HIS A 24 -4.46 -10.90 5.35
N PHE A 25 -3.54 -10.95 4.38
CA PHE A 25 -3.76 -11.62 3.10
C PHE A 25 -2.73 -12.72 2.80
N GLY A 26 -1.67 -12.83 3.61
CA GLY A 26 -0.56 -13.76 3.37
C GLY A 26 0.47 -13.20 2.39
N TYR A 27 1.17 -14.11 1.70
CA TYR A 27 2.44 -13.78 1.03
C TYR A 27 2.33 -12.71 -0.07
N VAL A 28 3.08 -11.63 0.09
CA VAL A 28 3.21 -10.47 -0.78
C VAL A 28 4.49 -10.60 -1.57
N ARG A 29 4.36 -10.61 -2.90
CA ARG A 29 5.51 -10.66 -3.82
C ARG A 29 6.26 -9.33 -3.84
N PHE A 30 5.53 -8.21 -3.84
CA PHE A 30 6.14 -6.88 -3.92
C PHE A 30 5.17 -5.76 -3.54
N VAL A 31 5.73 -4.69 -2.94
CA VAL A 31 5.07 -3.38 -2.76
C VAL A 31 6.00 -2.28 -3.26
N GLY A 32 5.45 -1.34 -4.01
CA GLY A 32 6.23 -0.15 -4.36
C GLY A 32 5.44 0.90 -5.11
N VAL A 33 6.14 1.97 -5.48
CA VAL A 33 5.60 3.12 -6.20
C VAL A 33 6.48 3.39 -7.43
N LYS A 34 5.84 3.70 -8.56
CA LYS A 34 6.53 4.03 -9.81
C LYS A 34 5.84 5.20 -10.51
N TYR A 35 6.59 5.95 -11.29
CA TYR A 35 6.02 6.96 -12.18
C TYR A 35 5.61 6.32 -13.51
N HIS A 36 4.38 6.56 -13.95
CA HIS A 36 3.82 6.07 -15.20
C HIS A 36 3.47 7.24 -16.11
N SER A 37 3.98 7.26 -17.34
CA SER A 37 3.91 8.41 -18.26
C SER A 37 2.49 8.92 -18.57
N ARG A 38 1.47 8.06 -18.44
CA ARG A 38 0.06 8.42 -18.70
C ARG A 38 -0.79 8.66 -17.46
N ILE A 39 -0.36 8.13 -16.30
CA ILE A 39 -1.20 8.08 -15.09
C ILE A 39 -0.59 8.92 -13.97
N GLY A 40 0.72 9.18 -14.02
CA GLY A 40 1.45 9.81 -12.92
C GLY A 40 1.97 8.76 -11.94
N TRP A 41 1.98 9.10 -10.65
CA TRP A 41 2.50 8.21 -9.61
C TRP A 41 1.52 7.08 -9.31
N VAL A 42 2.00 5.84 -9.41
CA VAL A 42 1.20 4.64 -9.17
C VAL A 42 1.87 3.77 -8.11
N ALA A 43 1.19 3.54 -7.01
CA ALA A 43 1.55 2.56 -6.00
C ALA A 43 0.88 1.21 -6.32
N LYS A 44 1.61 0.11 -6.15
CA LYS A 44 1.15 -1.25 -6.41
C LYS A 44 1.56 -2.19 -5.29
N VAL A 45 0.64 -3.08 -4.92
CA VAL A 45 0.88 -4.33 -4.19
C VAL A 45 0.66 -5.48 -5.16
N GLN A 46 1.53 -6.47 -5.14
CA GLN A 46 1.36 -7.73 -5.86
C GLN A 46 1.45 -8.87 -4.87
N PHE A 47 0.42 -9.72 -4.86
CA PHE A 47 0.38 -10.92 -4.03
C PHE A 47 0.95 -12.11 -4.80
N ASN A 48 1.24 -13.19 -4.09
CA ASN A 48 1.57 -14.45 -4.73
C ASN A 48 0.30 -15.14 -5.27
N ASP A 49 0.49 -16.08 -6.20
CA ASP A 49 -0.60 -16.72 -6.97
C ASP A 49 -1.57 -17.55 -6.10
N SER A 50 -1.28 -17.68 -4.80
CA SER A 50 -2.11 -18.36 -3.80
C SER A 50 -3.20 -17.49 -3.15
N VAL A 51 -3.29 -16.20 -3.47
CA VAL A 51 -4.28 -15.27 -2.89
C VAL A 51 -5.33 -14.92 -3.95
N TYR A 52 -6.61 -14.80 -3.55
CA TYR A 52 -7.75 -14.43 -4.42
C TYR A 52 -7.60 -13.08 -5.16
N PHE A 53 -6.57 -12.29 -4.87
CA PHE A 53 -6.31 -10.98 -5.45
C PHE A 53 -4.92 -10.95 -6.09
N GLU A 54 -4.82 -10.84 -7.42
CA GLU A 54 -3.50 -10.79 -8.07
C GLU A 54 -2.72 -9.51 -7.72
N ASN A 55 -3.40 -8.37 -7.57
CA ASN A 55 -2.75 -7.09 -7.32
C ASN A 55 -3.72 -5.99 -6.87
N LEU A 56 -3.19 -5.01 -6.12
CA LEU A 56 -3.88 -3.77 -5.75
C LEU A 56 -3.08 -2.57 -6.23
N THR A 57 -3.75 -1.56 -6.76
CA THR A 57 -3.12 -0.33 -7.22
C THR A 57 -3.84 0.91 -6.70
N ALA A 58 -3.11 2.02 -6.64
CA ALA A 58 -3.64 3.36 -6.44
C ALA A 58 -2.75 4.39 -7.12
N ASP A 59 -3.35 5.35 -7.81
CA ASP A 59 -2.71 6.53 -8.37
C ASP A 59 -2.75 7.72 -7.39
N GLY A 60 -1.84 8.69 -7.56
CA GLY A 60 -1.78 9.89 -6.75
C GLY A 60 -1.03 11.04 -7.41
N ASP A 61 -1.19 12.23 -6.84
CA ASP A 61 -0.56 13.46 -7.34
C ASP A 61 0.97 13.42 -7.16
N ASP A 62 1.42 12.77 -6.08
CA ASP A 62 2.82 12.45 -5.79
C ASP A 62 2.99 11.00 -5.28
N SER A 63 4.23 10.58 -5.07
CA SER A 63 4.56 9.24 -4.59
C SER A 63 3.96 8.93 -3.21
N THR A 64 3.98 9.92 -2.30
CA THR A 64 3.43 9.81 -0.95
C THR A 64 1.90 9.67 -0.98
N ASP A 65 1.21 10.43 -1.84
CA ASP A 65 -0.23 10.38 -2.01
C ASP A 65 -0.67 9.02 -2.58
N ALA A 66 0.00 8.54 -3.63
CA ALA A 66 -0.26 7.21 -4.19
C ALA A 66 -0.14 6.10 -3.12
N LEU A 67 0.91 6.14 -2.29
CA LEU A 67 1.11 5.18 -1.19
C LEU A 67 0.02 5.32 -0.10
N ARG A 68 -0.39 6.53 0.26
CA ARG A 68 -1.46 6.77 1.24
C ARG A 68 -2.81 6.24 0.75
N LYS A 69 -3.11 6.44 -0.53
CA LYS A 69 -4.32 5.92 -1.18
C LYS A 69 -4.29 4.38 -1.25
N LEU A 70 -3.16 3.78 -1.61
CA LEU A 70 -3.00 2.32 -1.59
C LEU A 70 -3.24 1.74 -0.19
N LYS A 71 -2.61 2.32 0.84
CA LYS A 71 -2.82 1.91 2.23
C LYS A 71 -4.29 2.02 2.68
N SER A 72 -4.96 3.11 2.29
CA SER A 72 -6.38 3.31 2.60
C SER A 72 -7.26 2.25 1.93
N ARG A 73 -6.95 1.87 0.69
CA ARG A 73 -7.62 0.78 -0.03
C ARG A 73 -7.43 -0.57 0.67
N VAL A 74 -6.20 -0.90 1.07
CA VAL A 74 -5.86 -2.10 1.86
C VAL A 74 -6.71 -2.16 3.13
N LYS A 75 -6.74 -1.08 3.93
CA LYS A 75 -7.56 -1.02 5.15
C LYS A 75 -9.06 -1.22 4.89
N LYS A 76 -9.60 -0.63 3.83
CA LYS A 76 -11.01 -0.83 3.44
C LYS A 76 -11.33 -2.27 3.08
N ILE A 77 -10.36 -3.02 2.56
CA ILE A 77 -10.53 -4.45 2.26
C ILE A 77 -10.51 -5.24 3.55
N ILE A 78 -9.49 -5.05 4.40
CA ILE A 78 -9.38 -5.71 5.72
C ILE A 78 -10.65 -5.51 6.55
N ASN A 79 -11.12 -4.27 6.67
CA ASN A 79 -12.33 -3.97 7.45
C ASN A 79 -13.54 -4.72 6.90
N ARG A 80 -13.71 -4.81 5.57
CA ARG A 80 -14.84 -5.54 4.97
C ARG A 80 -14.82 -7.02 5.30
N TYR A 81 -13.65 -7.64 5.41
CA TYR A 81 -13.52 -9.05 5.82
C TYR A 81 -13.77 -9.27 7.30
N ASN A 82 -13.36 -8.34 8.16
CA ASN A 82 -13.54 -8.45 9.62
C ASN A 82 -14.95 -8.10 10.12
N THR A 83 -15.83 -7.55 9.25
CA THR A 83 -17.21 -7.22 9.62
C THR A 83 -18.20 -8.35 9.27
N VAL A 84 -17.69 -9.50 8.83
CA VAL A 84 -18.44 -10.73 8.55
C VAL A 84 -18.09 -11.75 9.63
#